data_AF-A0A2V2GIC5-F1
#
_entry.id   AF-A0A2V2GIC5-F1
#
_cell.length_a   1.000
_cell.length_b   1.000
_cell.length_c   1.000
_cell.angle_alpha   90.00
_cell.angle_beta   90.00
_cell.angle_gamma   90.00
#
_symmetry.space_group_name_H-M   'P 1'
#
loop_
_entity.id
_entity.type
_entity.pdbx_description
1 polymer ?
#
loop_
_entity_poly.entity_id
_entity_poly.type
_entity_poly.pdbx_seq_one_letter_code
_entity_poly.pdbx_strand_id
1 'polypeptide(L)'
;MKKSRSKSEDRVQRLVDRNKLIVGRFYYHNEIKRLRFDDTIRVLCEKEFFIGERTVSNALQDTSFFNLLKADKKAYQKLTKTYPGFCWR
;
A
#
# COMPACT_ATOMS: atom_id res chain seq x y z
N MET A 1 -4.47 26.40 17.91
CA MET A 1 -5.67 25.60 18.27
C MET A 1 -5.69 24.35 17.41
N LYS A 2 -5.48 23.15 17.97
CA LYS A 2 -5.59 21.89 17.20
C LYS A 2 -7.06 21.51 17.11
N LYS A 3 -7.66 21.67 15.91
CA LYS A 3 -9.03 21.24 15.64
C LYS A 3 -9.09 19.73 15.88
N SER A 4 -9.89 19.27 16.84
CA SER A 4 -10.12 17.84 17.05
C SER A 4 -10.78 17.26 15.81
N ARG A 5 -10.09 16.35 15.12
CA ARG A 5 -10.57 15.73 13.88
C ARG A 5 -11.84 14.92 14.19
N SER A 6 -12.84 15.00 13.33
CA SER A 6 -14.08 14.24 13.51
C SER A 6 -13.84 12.74 13.27
N LYS A 7 -14.58 11.87 13.96
CA LYS A 7 -14.43 10.41 13.90
C LYS A 7 -14.53 9.85 12.46
N SER A 8 -15.30 10.51 11.60
CA SER A 8 -15.47 10.18 10.18
C SER A 8 -14.20 10.48 9.36
N GLU A 9 -13.59 11.65 9.55
CA GLU A 9 -12.34 12.04 8.91
C GLU A 9 -11.19 11.10 9.28
N ASP A 10 -11.14 10.64 10.53
CA ASP A 10 -10.13 9.66 10.97
C ASP A 10 -10.29 8.31 10.27
N ARG A 11 -11.54 7.86 10.05
CA ARG A 11 -11.80 6.62 9.31
C ARG A 11 -11.33 6.73 7.86
N VAL A 12 -11.65 7.84 7.20
CA VAL A 12 -11.22 8.08 5.81
C VAL A 12 -9.70 8.07 5.72
N GLN A 13 -9.01 8.75 6.64
CA GLN A 13 -7.56 8.79 6.66
C GLN A 13 -6.95 7.39 6.83
N ARG A 14 -7.46 6.58 7.77
CA ARG A 14 -7.00 5.19 7.96
C ARG A 14 -7.16 4.33 6.71
N LEU A 15 -8.26 4.51 5.96
CA LEU A 15 -8.47 3.80 4.71
C LEU A 15 -7.49 4.24 3.62
N VAL A 16 -7.20 5.54 3.53
CA VAL A 16 -6.20 6.08 2.60
C VAL A 16 -4.81 5.53 2.92
N ASP A 17 -4.42 5.51 4.18
CA ASP A 17 -3.10 5.03 4.61
C ASP A 17 -2.95 3.52 4.34
N ARG A 18 -3.98 2.73 4.62
CA ARG A 18 -4.04 1.30 4.26
C ARG A 18 -3.88 1.10 2.76
N ASN A 19 -4.67 1.82 1.94
CA ASN A 19 -4.64 1.65 0.49
C ASN A 19 -3.27 2.02 -0.09
N LYS A 20 -2.63 3.09 0.40
CA LYS A 20 -1.25 3.44 0.03
C LYS A 20 -0.26 2.34 0.38
N LEU A 21 -0.41 1.72 1.55
CA LEU A 21 0.46 0.61 1.96
C LEU A 21 0.27 -0.63 1.08
N ILE A 22 -0.98 -0.99 0.74
CA ILE A 22 -1.28 -2.08 -0.21
C ILE A 22 -0.62 -1.82 -1.56
N VAL A 23 -0.78 -0.62 -2.12
CA VAL A 23 -0.16 -0.23 -3.40
C VAL A 23 1.36 -0.30 -3.32
N GLY A 24 1.94 0.15 -2.20
CA GLY A 24 3.39 0.09 -1.98
C GLY A 24 3.94 -1.33 -1.86
N ARG A 25 3.20 -2.24 -1.21
CA ARG A 25 3.56 -3.67 -1.15
C ARG A 25 3.36 -4.37 -2.48
N PHE A 26 2.31 -4.02 -3.22
CA PHE A 26 2.13 -4.47 -4.59
C PHE A 26 3.31 -4.05 -5.48
N TYR A 27 3.71 -2.78 -5.42
CA TYR A 27 4.89 -2.27 -6.13
C TYR A 27 6.15 -3.06 -5.77
N TYR A 28 6.39 -3.31 -4.49
CA TYR A 28 7.53 -4.10 -4.06
C TYR A 28 7.53 -5.51 -4.66
N HIS A 29 6.44 -6.25 -4.52
CA HIS A 29 6.37 -7.63 -5.01
C HIS A 29 6.43 -7.71 -6.54
N ASN A 30 5.70 -6.84 -7.23
CA ASN A 30 5.55 -6.90 -8.67
C ASN A 30 6.71 -6.20 -9.43
N GLU A 31 7.16 -5.03 -8.99
CA GLU A 31 8.20 -4.28 -9.69
C GLU A 31 9.61 -4.58 -9.16
N ILE A 32 9.78 -4.81 -7.86
CA ILE A 32 11.11 -5.07 -7.27
C ILE A 32 11.41 -6.58 -7.24
N LYS A 33 10.50 -7.40 -6.70
CA LYS A 33 10.66 -8.87 -6.65
C LYS A 33 10.20 -9.60 -7.90
N ARG A 34 9.59 -8.88 -8.86
CA ARG A 34 9.15 -9.41 -10.16
C ARG A 34 8.20 -10.61 -10.04
N LEU A 35 7.39 -10.66 -8.99
CA LEU A 35 6.29 -11.62 -8.87
C LEU A 35 5.20 -11.30 -9.89
N ARG A 36 4.55 -12.34 -10.43
CA ARG A 36 3.39 -12.16 -11.32
C ARG A 36 2.25 -11.46 -10.59
N PHE A 37 1.34 -10.87 -11.37
CA PHE A 37 0.19 -10.13 -10.84
C PHE A 37 -0.62 -11.01 -9.87
N ASP A 38 -1.06 -12.18 -10.31
CA ASP A 38 -1.89 -13.08 -9.50
C ASP A 38 -1.20 -13.54 -8.21
N ASP A 39 0.10 -13.88 -8.30
CA ASP A 39 0.89 -14.26 -7.13
C ASP A 39 1.06 -13.10 -6.15
N THR A 40 1.23 -11.88 -6.68
CA THR A 40 1.32 -10.67 -5.86
C THR A 40 0.00 -10.44 -5.11
N ILE A 41 -1.14 -10.55 -5.80
CA ILE A 41 -2.46 -10.43 -5.16
C ILE A 41 -2.62 -11.49 -4.07
N ARG A 42 -2.26 -12.76 -4.35
CA ARG A 42 -2.32 -13.85 -3.35
C ARG A 42 -1.48 -13.54 -2.12
N VAL A 43 -0.24 -13.08 -2.29
CA VAL A 43 0.65 -12.69 -1.17
C VAL A 43 0.03 -11.56 -0.34
N LEU A 44 -0.50 -10.52 -0.99
CA LEU A 44 -1.14 -9.40 -0.29
C LEU A 44 -2.35 -9.86 0.52
N CYS A 45 -3.18 -10.72 -0.07
CA CYS A 45 -4.40 -11.21 0.57
C CYS A 45 -4.11 -12.18 1.71
N GLU A 46 -3.25 -13.18 1.49
CA GLU A 46 -3.12 -14.34 2.39
C GLU A 46 -1.97 -14.23 3.39
N LYS A 47 -0.94 -13.41 3.10
CA LYS A 47 0.30 -13.39 3.90
C LYS A 47 0.56 -12.04 4.56
N GLU A 48 0.06 -10.96 4.00
CA GLU A 48 0.39 -9.61 4.47
C GLU A 48 -0.79 -8.88 5.12
N PHE A 49 -1.94 -8.81 4.45
CA PHE A 49 -3.05 -7.97 4.90
C PHE A 49 -4.27 -8.74 5.40
N PHE A 50 -4.41 -10.03 5.06
CA PHE A 50 -5.55 -10.87 5.47
C PHE A 50 -6.91 -10.24 5.09
N ILE A 51 -7.00 -9.79 3.83
CA ILE A 51 -8.19 -9.15 3.25
C ILE A 51 -8.53 -9.80 1.91
N GLY A 52 -9.79 -9.70 1.49
CA GLY A 52 -10.22 -10.26 0.21
C GLY A 52 -9.68 -9.51 -1.00
N GLU A 53 -9.52 -10.22 -2.12
CA GLU A 53 -8.98 -9.70 -3.38
C GLU A 53 -9.68 -8.44 -3.87
N ARG A 54 -11.01 -8.36 -3.78
CA ARG A 54 -11.77 -7.16 -4.15
C ARG A 54 -11.28 -5.90 -3.43
N THR A 55 -10.87 -6.02 -2.17
CA THR A 55 -10.36 -4.88 -1.39
C THR A 55 -8.99 -4.45 -1.89
N VAL A 56 -8.12 -5.42 -2.21
CA VAL A 56 -6.81 -5.15 -2.82
C VAL A 56 -6.98 -4.51 -4.19
N SER A 57 -7.80 -5.11 -5.07
CA SER A 57 -8.07 -4.58 -6.40
C SER A 57 -8.63 -3.16 -6.36
N ASN A 58 -9.58 -2.86 -5.46
CA ASN A 58 -10.09 -1.50 -5.28
C ASN A 58 -9.00 -0.52 -4.83
N ALA A 59 -8.03 -0.95 -4.01
CA ALA A 59 -6.91 -0.11 -3.62
C ALA A 59 -5.94 0.13 -4.78
N LEU A 60 -5.78 -0.86 -5.68
CA LEU A 60 -4.91 -0.78 -6.86
C LEU A 60 -5.52 -0.01 -8.04
N GLN A 61 -6.83 0.25 -8.02
CA GLN A 61 -7.48 1.08 -9.05
C GLN A 61 -6.91 2.51 -9.09
N ASP A 62 -6.48 3.05 -7.94
CA ASP A 62 -5.78 4.34 -7.90
C ASP A 62 -4.28 4.14 -8.22
N THR A 63 -3.92 4.45 -9.47
CA THR A 63 -2.55 4.32 -9.95
C THR A 63 -1.65 5.51 -9.57
N SER A 64 -2.19 6.58 -9.00
CA SER A 64 -1.47 7.83 -8.72
C SER A 64 -0.26 7.58 -7.81
N PHE A 65 -0.46 6.84 -6.72
CA PHE A 65 0.61 6.53 -5.77
C PHE A 65 1.61 5.52 -6.35
N PHE A 66 1.12 4.54 -7.13
CA PHE A 66 1.98 3.57 -7.81
C PHE A 66 2.93 4.25 -8.80
N ASN A 67 2.41 5.18 -9.60
CA ASN A 67 3.20 5.96 -10.56
C ASN A 67 4.23 6.85 -9.84
N LEU A 68 3.88 7.41 -8.68
CA LEU A 68 4.80 8.15 -7.83
C LEU A 68 5.95 7.27 -7.33
N LEU A 69 5.67 6.02 -6.92
CA LEU A 69 6.71 5.07 -6.52
C LEU A 69 7.62 4.67 -7.69
N LYS A 70 7.07 4.57 -8.91
CA LYS A 70 7.86 4.35 -10.13
C LYS A 70 8.78 5.53 -10.44
N ALA A 71 8.29 6.75 -10.28
CA ALA A 71 9.03 7.97 -10.62
C ALA A 71 10.09 8.35 -9.57
N ASP A 72 9.78 8.19 -8.27
CA ASP A 72 10.63 8.64 -7.18
C ASP A 72 11.08 7.51 -6.25
N LYS A 73 12.37 7.15 -6.35
CA LYS A 73 13.00 6.18 -5.44
C LYS A 73 12.98 6.63 -3.98
N LYS A 74 12.99 7.94 -3.68
CA LYS A 74 12.95 8.45 -2.30
C LYS A 74 11.59 8.19 -1.66
N ALA A 75 10.50 8.25 -2.43
CA ALA A 75 9.18 7.89 -1.96
C ALA A 75 9.12 6.43 -1.48
N TYR A 76 9.70 5.50 -2.24
CA TYR A 76 9.83 4.11 -1.83
C TYR A 76 10.67 3.96 -0.55
N GLN A 77 11.84 4.61 -0.46
CA GLN A 77 12.66 4.59 0.76
C GLN A 77 11.95 5.16 1.99
N LYS A 78 11.15 6.21 1.80
CA LYS A 78 10.33 6.78 2.88
C LYS A 78 9.26 5.79 3.33
N LEU A 79 8.65 5.06 2.39
CA LEU A 79 7.66 4.03 2.69
C LEU A 79 8.26 2.90 3.53
N THR A 80 9.43 2.38 3.15
CA THR A 80 10.08 1.29 3.90
C THR A 80 10.47 1.69 5.32
N LYS A 81 10.90 2.95 5.51
CA LYS A 81 11.18 3.52 6.83
C LYS A 81 9.92 3.72 7.67
N THR A 82 8.81 4.12 7.05
CA THR A 82 7.53 4.33 7.74
C THR A 82 6.92 3.01 8.21
N TYR A 83 7.09 1.94 7.44
CA TYR A 83 6.48 0.63 7.72
C TYR A 83 7.55 -0.46 7.85
N PRO A 84 8.38 -0.42 8.91
CA PRO A 84 9.49 -1.37 9.09
C PRO A 84 9.03 -2.80 9.40
N GLY A 85 7.76 -3.01 9.79
CA GLY A 85 7.21 -4.33 10.10
C GLY A 85 6.99 -5.25 8.90
N PHE A 86 7.15 -4.75 7.67
CA PHE A 86 7.10 -5.57 6.46
C PHE A 86 8.51 -5.96 6.00
N CYS A 87 8.61 -7.14 5.40
CA CYS A 87 9.85 -7.60 4.78
C CYS A 87 10.08 -6.86 3.44
N TRP A 88 10.95 -5.86 3.45
CA TRP A 88 11.38 -5.08 2.27
C TRP A 88 12.75 -5.50 1.70
N ARG A 89 13.19 -6.74 1.96
CA ARG A 89 14.51 -7.28 1.59
C ARG A 89 14.45 -8.12 0.32
#